data_AF-A0A3D5HD79-F1
#
_entry.id   AF-A0A3D5HD79-F1
#
_cell.length_a   1.000
_cell.length_b   1.000
_cell.length_c   1.000
_cell.angle_alpha   90.00
_cell.angle_beta   90.00
_cell.angle_gamma   90.00
#
_symmetry.space_group_name_H-M   'P 1'
#
loop_
_entity.id
_entity.type
_entity.pdbx_description
1 polymer ?
#
loop_
_entity_poly.entity_id
_entity_poly.type
_entity_poly.pdbx_seq_one_letter_code
_entity_poly.pdbx_strand_id
1 'polypeptide(L)'
;MTGTAPIKRILVWWKLILFIIFLGTSCTVGYKLYEKGSDVGCFLLENDIVPVEITQFREDHLQLIAIGDTGTGNEDQFEVAQGMAKVCKESGCDLVLLLGDNFYPDGVNSIEDPQFNTKFEQVYQNLNMPFYAVLGNHDVKQDVLSQLIYSLKSS
;
A
#
# COMPACT_ATOMS: atom_id res chain seq x y z
N MET A 1 29.47 52.44 38.90
CA MET A 1 29.56 51.00 38.61
C MET A 1 28.37 50.31 39.27
N THR A 2 27.23 50.24 38.58
CA THR A 2 25.99 49.64 39.12
C THR A 2 25.80 48.25 38.51
N GLY A 3 25.99 47.22 39.33
CA GLY A 3 25.89 45.81 38.93
C GLY A 3 24.43 45.39 38.72
N THR A 4 23.97 45.34 37.47
CA THR A 4 22.66 44.79 37.07
C THR A 4 22.73 43.33 36.61
N ALA A 5 23.77 42.60 37.01
CA ALA A 5 24.10 41.26 36.48
C ALA A 5 23.34 40.03 37.05
N PRO A 6 22.78 39.99 38.29
CA PRO A 6 22.29 38.73 38.85
C PRO A 6 20.89 38.32 38.33
N ILE A 7 19.97 39.28 38.17
CA ILE A 7 18.56 39.00 37.80
C ILE A 7 18.46 38.56 36.33
N LYS A 8 19.23 39.18 35.43
CA LYS A 8 19.27 38.79 34.00
C LYS A 8 19.79 37.36 33.81
N ARG A 9 20.81 36.94 34.57
CA ARG A 9 21.32 35.57 34.55
C ARG A 9 20.24 34.58 34.99
N ILE A 10 19.59 34.84 36.12
CA ILE A 10 18.52 33.98 36.65
C ILE A 10 17.39 33.83 35.61
N LEU A 11 16.96 34.92 34.98
CA LEU A 11 15.91 34.89 33.96
C LEU A 11 16.30 34.09 32.70
N VAL A 12 17.57 34.13 32.28
CA VAL A 12 18.09 33.32 31.16
C VAL A 12 18.07 31.83 31.51
N TRP A 13 18.49 31.45 32.72
CA TRP A 13 18.43 30.06 33.18
C TRP A 13 16.99 29.54 33.27
N TRP A 14 16.05 30.35 33.77
CA TRP A 14 14.62 29.99 33.77
C TRP A 14 14.06 29.78 32.36
N LYS A 15 14.40 30.63 31.40
CA LYS A 15 14.00 30.45 30.00
C LYS A 15 14.60 29.17 29.39
N LEU A 16 15.86 28.87 29.70
CA LEU A 16 16.52 27.65 29.22
C LEU A 16 15.86 26.39 29.81
N ILE A 17 15.53 26.41 31.10
CA ILE A 17 14.83 25.32 31.78
C ILE A 17 13.45 25.10 31.15
N LEU A 18 12.67 26.17 30.96
CA LEU A 18 11.36 26.08 30.31
C LEU A 18 11.45 25.56 28.87
N PHE A 19 12.48 25.97 28.13
CA PHE A 19 12.73 25.47 26.77
C PHE A 19 13.04 23.98 26.77
N ILE A 20 13.91 23.50 27.67
CA ILE A 20 14.26 22.08 27.79
C ILE A 20 13.03 21.26 28.20
N ILE A 21 12.22 21.75 29.14
CA ILE A 21 10.97 21.10 29.54
C ILE A 21 10.02 21.01 28.34
N PHE A 22 9.84 22.10 27.60
CA PHE A 22 8.95 22.13 26.44
C PHE A 22 9.42 21.21 25.31
N LEU A 23 10.73 21.17 25.06
CA LEU A 23 11.31 20.26 24.06
C LEU A 23 11.10 18.79 24.49
N GLY A 24 11.36 18.48 25.77
CA GLY A 24 11.13 17.15 26.32
C GLY A 24 9.67 16.71 26.25
N THR A 25 8.72 17.55 26.67
CA THR A 25 7.30 17.23 26.59
C THR A 25 6.82 17.10 25.16
N SER A 26 7.28 17.96 24.25
CA SER A 26 6.94 17.88 22.83
C SER A 26 7.43 16.57 22.20
N CYS A 27 8.67 16.15 22.48
CA CYS A 27 9.20 14.87 22.01
C CYS A 27 8.41 13.68 22.56
N THR A 28 8.10 13.67 23.87
CA THR A 28 7.34 12.57 24.48
C THR A 28 5.92 12.48 23.93
N VAL A 29 5.23 13.62 23.76
CA VAL A 29 3.88 13.65 23.18
C VAL A 29 3.92 13.20 21.73
N GLY A 30 4.87 13.70 20.94
CA GLY A 30 5.06 13.28 19.54
C GLY A 30 5.31 11.78 19.42
N TYR A 31 6.19 11.22 20.26
CA TYR A 31 6.48 9.79 20.30
C TYR A 31 5.25 8.96 20.69
N LYS A 32 4.47 9.39 21.68
CA LYS A 32 3.26 8.68 22.10
C LYS A 32 2.13 8.74 21.06
N LEU A 33 2.05 9.84 20.30
CA LEU A 33 1.15 9.96 19.16
C LEU A 33 1.58 9.05 18.01
N TYR A 34 2.89 8.94 17.77
CA TYR A 34 3.47 7.99 16.81
C TYR A 34 3.14 6.55 17.18
N GLU A 35 3.40 6.12 18.42
CA GLU A 35 3.08 4.76 18.88
C GLU A 35 1.58 4.46 18.72
N LYS A 36 0.71 5.38 19.17
CA LYS A 36 -0.73 5.20 19.04
C LYS A 36 -1.19 5.13 17.58
N GLY A 37 -0.57 5.91 16.68
CA GLY A 37 -0.86 5.85 15.25
C GLY A 37 -0.35 4.56 14.62
N SER A 38 0.80 4.06 15.06
CA SER A 38 1.36 2.78 14.64
C SER A 38 0.46 1.61 15.07
N ASP A 39 0.00 1.61 16.32
CA ASP A 39 -0.87 0.55 16.87
C ASP A 39 -2.21 0.41 16.12
N VAL A 40 -2.67 1.48 15.47
CA VAL A 40 -3.91 1.51 14.68
C VAL A 40 -3.66 1.44 13.18
N GLY A 41 -2.43 1.14 12.75
CA GLY A 41 -2.08 0.92 11.34
C GLY A 41 -1.98 2.17 10.48
N CYS A 42 -1.84 3.37 11.07
CA CYS A 42 -1.67 4.61 10.29
C CYS A 42 -0.26 4.78 9.69
N PHE A 43 0.72 4.00 10.16
CA PHE A 43 2.09 4.03 9.68
C PHE A 43 2.51 2.60 9.35
N LEU A 44 2.88 2.35 8.09
CA LEU A 44 3.44 1.06 7.68
C LEU A 44 4.74 0.85 8.46
N LEU A 45 4.76 -0.16 9.33
CA LEU A 45 6.01 -0.57 9.98
C LEU A 45 6.84 -1.37 9.00
N GLU A 46 8.16 -1.31 9.13
CA GLU A 46 9.08 -2.11 8.32
C GLU A 46 8.81 -3.62 8.46
N ASN A 47 8.28 -4.04 9.61
CA ASN A 47 7.81 -5.41 9.85
C ASN A 47 6.52 -5.77 9.09
N ASP A 48 5.77 -4.78 8.61
CA ASP A 48 4.56 -4.97 7.79
C ASP A 48 4.91 -5.07 6.30
N ILE A 49 6.17 -4.80 5.93
CA ILE A 49 6.66 -4.98 4.56
C ILE A 49 6.88 -6.47 4.34
N VAL A 50 5.96 -7.10 3.62
CA VAL A 50 6.13 -8.48 3.16
C VAL A 50 7.17 -8.47 2.03
N PRO A 51 8.36 -9.08 2.20
CA PRO A 51 9.34 -9.13 1.13
C PRO A 51 8.75 -9.95 -0.02
N VAL A 52 8.75 -9.34 -1.20
CA VAL A 52 8.23 -9.97 -2.40
C VAL A 52 9.37 -10.62 -3.16
N GLU A 53 9.35 -11.95 -3.27
CA GLU A 53 10.27 -12.66 -4.15
C GLU A 53 9.73 -12.64 -5.58
N ILE A 54 10.36 -11.84 -6.45
CA ILE A 54 10.05 -11.80 -7.89
C ILE A 54 11.09 -12.66 -8.61
N THR A 55 10.63 -13.70 -9.31
CA THR A 55 11.48 -14.41 -10.27
C THR A 55 11.55 -13.59 -11.55
N GLN A 56 12.63 -12.83 -11.71
CA GLN A 56 12.81 -11.99 -12.87
C GLN A 56 13.04 -12.82 -14.13
N PHE A 57 12.43 -12.40 -15.23
CA PHE A 57 12.66 -12.89 -16.58
C PHE A 57 14.06 -12.51 -17.08
N ARG A 58 14.61 -11.37 -16.61
CA ARG A 58 15.97 -10.89 -16.92
C ARG A 58 16.64 -10.30 -15.69
N GLU A 59 17.95 -10.47 -15.57
CA GLU A 59 18.72 -10.06 -14.37
C GLU A 59 19.01 -8.56 -14.29
N ASP A 60 18.91 -7.81 -15.40
CA ASP A 60 19.36 -6.43 -15.50
C ASP A 60 18.24 -5.38 -15.47
N HIS A 61 16.99 -5.80 -15.63
CA HIS A 61 15.83 -4.90 -15.57
C HIS A 61 14.55 -5.62 -15.18
N LEU A 62 13.62 -4.84 -14.63
CA LEU A 62 12.26 -5.26 -14.30
C LEU A 62 11.29 -4.79 -15.40
N GLN A 63 10.45 -5.70 -15.89
CA GLN A 63 9.37 -5.43 -16.83
C GLN A 63 8.04 -5.72 -16.17
N LEU A 64 7.16 -4.73 -16.14
CA LEU A 64 5.84 -4.86 -15.52
C LEU A 64 4.74 -4.37 -16.46
N ILE A 65 3.53 -4.88 -16.22
CA ILE A 65 2.30 -4.26 -16.71
C ILE A 65 1.67 -3.50 -15.56
N ALA A 66 1.22 -2.28 -15.80
CA ALA A 66 0.42 -1.51 -14.86
C ALA A 66 -0.96 -1.27 -15.47
N ILE A 67 -2.02 -1.70 -14.78
CA ILE A 67 -3.40 -1.64 -15.25
C ILE A 67 -4.34 -1.34 -14.07
N GLY A 68 -5.43 -0.62 -14.30
CA GLY A 68 -6.45 -0.32 -13.30
C GLY A 68 -7.84 -0.28 -13.94
N ASP A 69 -8.88 -0.17 -13.11
CA ASP A 69 -10.27 -0.01 -13.57
C ASP A 69 -10.74 -1.17 -14.46
N THR A 70 -10.31 -2.41 -14.16
CA THR A 70 -10.56 -3.57 -15.03
C THR A 70 -11.75 -4.41 -14.60
N GLY A 71 -12.26 -4.25 -13.37
CA GLY A 71 -13.13 -5.21 -12.67
C GLY A 71 -14.56 -5.47 -13.17
N THR A 72 -14.82 -5.38 -14.47
CA THR A 72 -16.18 -5.53 -15.04
C THR A 72 -16.49 -6.99 -15.45
N GLY A 73 -15.50 -7.75 -15.91
CA GLY A 73 -15.67 -9.12 -16.44
C GLY A 73 -16.29 -9.17 -17.84
N ASN A 74 -16.20 -8.09 -18.62
CA ASN A 74 -16.78 -7.99 -19.96
C ASN A 74 -15.75 -8.29 -21.06
N GLU A 75 -16.22 -8.36 -22.31
CA GLU A 75 -15.39 -8.66 -23.49
C GLU A 75 -14.19 -7.71 -23.63
N ASP A 76 -14.38 -6.41 -23.38
CA ASP A 76 -13.30 -5.42 -23.43
C ASP A 76 -12.15 -5.76 -22.46
N GLN A 77 -12.47 -6.21 -21.24
CA GLN A 77 -11.46 -6.64 -20.27
C GLN A 77 -10.69 -7.87 -20.77
N PHE A 78 -11.39 -8.83 -21.40
CA PHE A 78 -10.75 -10.00 -22.01
C PHE A 78 -9.82 -9.63 -23.17
N GLU A 79 -10.22 -8.68 -24.03
CA GLU A 79 -9.37 -8.20 -25.12
C GLU A 79 -8.08 -7.56 -24.60
N VAL A 80 -8.18 -6.73 -23.56
CA VAL A 80 -7.01 -6.14 -22.90
C VAL A 80 -6.10 -7.22 -22.31
N ALA A 81 -6.67 -8.22 -21.61
CA ALA A 81 -5.90 -9.33 -21.05
C ALA A 81 -5.18 -10.17 -22.13
N GLN A 82 -5.81 -10.37 -23.29
CA GLN A 82 -5.16 -11.02 -24.43
C GLN A 82 -4.00 -10.18 -24.99
N GLY A 83 -4.17 -8.87 -25.08
CA GLY A 83 -3.11 -7.93 -25.46
C GLY A 83 -1.92 -7.98 -24.50
N MET A 84 -2.20 -7.97 -23.19
CA MET A 84 -1.18 -8.14 -22.14
C MET A 84 -0.40 -9.46 -22.33
N ALA A 85 -1.11 -10.58 -22.50
CA ALA A 85 -0.47 -11.89 -22.68
C ALA A 85 0.41 -11.94 -23.94
N LYS A 86 -0.03 -11.31 -25.04
CA LYS A 86 0.77 -11.19 -26.26
C LYS A 86 2.06 -10.41 -26.03
N VAL A 87 1.98 -9.24 -25.37
CA VAL A 87 3.15 -8.42 -25.05
C VAL A 87 4.12 -9.19 -24.15
N CYS A 88 3.63 -9.85 -23.10
CA CYS A 88 4.47 -10.63 -22.20
C CYS A 88 5.13 -11.83 -22.89
N LYS A 89 4.45 -12.47 -23.84
CA LYS A 89 5.04 -13.54 -24.64
C LYS A 89 6.18 -13.05 -25.54
N GLU A 90 6.07 -11.84 -26.08
CA GLU A 90 7.05 -11.27 -27.01
C GLU A 90 8.25 -10.63 -26.28
N SER A 91 8.00 -9.92 -25.17
CA SER A 91 9.01 -9.08 -24.50
C SER A 91 9.44 -9.60 -23.12
N GLY A 92 8.65 -10.49 -22.51
CA GLY A 92 8.76 -10.89 -21.11
C GLY A 92 8.06 -9.91 -20.16
N CYS A 93 7.53 -10.44 -19.06
CA CYS A 93 6.95 -9.67 -17.94
C CYS A 93 7.27 -10.39 -16.64
N ASP A 94 7.63 -9.63 -15.60
CA ASP A 94 7.97 -10.15 -14.28
C ASP A 94 6.76 -10.12 -13.33
N LEU A 95 5.89 -9.11 -13.48
CA LEU A 95 4.73 -8.90 -12.62
C LEU A 95 3.67 -8.00 -13.28
N VAL A 96 2.49 -7.99 -12.67
CA VAL A 96 1.42 -7.04 -12.96
C VAL A 96 1.10 -6.21 -11.73
N LEU A 97 0.97 -4.89 -11.90
CA LEU A 97 0.43 -3.99 -10.88
C LEU A 97 -1.04 -3.71 -11.22
N LEU A 98 -1.94 -4.07 -10.31
CA LEU A 98 -3.37 -3.78 -10.40
C LEU A 98 -3.68 -2.55 -9.53
N LEU A 99 -3.99 -1.43 -10.19
CA LEU A 99 -3.98 -0.09 -9.60
C LEU A 99 -5.30 0.30 -8.89
N GLY A 100 -6.18 -0.67 -8.62
CA GLY A 100 -7.48 -0.47 -7.98
C GLY A 100 -8.66 -0.57 -8.94
N ASP A 101 -9.85 -0.55 -8.35
CA ASP A 101 -11.13 -0.85 -9.01
C ASP A 101 -11.11 -2.25 -9.64
N ASN A 102 -10.70 -3.20 -8.80
CA ASN A 102 -10.47 -4.60 -9.15
C ASN A 102 -11.79 -5.34 -9.41
N PHE A 103 -12.88 -4.93 -8.74
CA PHE A 103 -14.21 -5.50 -8.90
C PHE A 103 -15.31 -4.43 -8.88
N TYR A 104 -15.89 -4.15 -10.05
CA TYR A 104 -17.07 -3.29 -10.19
C TYR A 104 -18.38 -4.05 -9.93
N PRO A 105 -19.47 -3.38 -9.49
CA PRO A 105 -19.49 -1.98 -9.09
C PRO A 105 -19.11 -1.75 -7.63
N ASP A 106 -19.13 -2.78 -6.78
CA ASP A 106 -19.07 -2.59 -5.33
C ASP A 106 -18.11 -3.56 -4.60
N GLY A 107 -17.10 -4.08 -5.29
CA GLY A 107 -16.17 -5.03 -4.71
C GLY A 107 -16.73 -6.45 -4.66
N VAL A 108 -16.25 -7.21 -3.67
CA VAL A 108 -16.68 -8.59 -3.37
C VAL A 108 -17.25 -8.66 -1.96
N ASN A 109 -18.12 -9.64 -1.70
CA ASN A 109 -18.81 -9.78 -0.42
C ASN A 109 -18.27 -10.91 0.48
N SER A 110 -17.41 -11.77 -0.03
CA SER A 110 -16.84 -12.92 0.68
C SER A 110 -15.63 -13.49 -0.06
N ILE A 111 -14.84 -14.34 0.59
CA ILE A 111 -13.69 -15.03 -0.04
C ILE A 111 -14.12 -16.10 -1.06
N GLU A 112 -15.39 -16.51 -1.04
CA GLU A 112 -16.01 -17.41 -2.01
C GLU A 112 -16.77 -16.68 -3.12
N ASP A 113 -16.68 -15.35 -3.21
CA ASP A 113 -17.41 -14.57 -4.21
C ASP A 113 -17.02 -15.04 -5.63
N PRO A 114 -17.98 -15.50 -6.47
CA PRO A 114 -17.71 -15.96 -7.83
C PRO A 114 -17.02 -14.94 -8.72
N GLN A 115 -17.07 -13.65 -8.37
CA GLN A 115 -16.41 -12.57 -9.07
C GLN A 115 -14.89 -12.78 -9.17
N PHE A 116 -14.24 -13.38 -8.17
CA PHE A 116 -12.82 -13.72 -8.28
C PHE A 116 -12.55 -14.60 -9.49
N ASN A 117 -13.37 -15.64 -9.68
CA ASN A 117 -13.21 -16.52 -10.84
C ASN A 117 -13.60 -15.81 -12.15
N THR A 118 -14.77 -15.16 -12.21
CA THR A 118 -15.32 -14.65 -13.47
C THR A 118 -14.69 -13.34 -13.95
N LYS A 119 -14.11 -12.54 -13.05
CA LYS A 119 -13.57 -11.20 -13.36
C LYS A 119 -12.05 -11.09 -13.20
N PHE A 120 -11.42 -12.08 -12.57
CA PHE A 120 -9.97 -12.12 -12.40
C PHE A 120 -9.37 -13.41 -12.99
N GLU A 121 -9.65 -14.58 -12.40
CA GLU A 121 -8.97 -15.83 -12.78
C GLU A 121 -9.19 -16.19 -14.25
N GLN A 122 -10.44 -16.17 -14.73
CA GLN A 122 -10.76 -16.49 -16.13
C GLN A 122 -10.24 -15.43 -17.11
N VAL A 123 -10.25 -14.16 -16.70
CA VAL A 123 -9.80 -13.04 -17.53
C VAL A 123 -8.29 -13.11 -17.75
N TYR A 124 -7.52 -13.33 -16.67
CA TYR A 124 -6.07 -13.27 -16.67
C TYR A 124 -5.39 -14.65 -16.73
N GLN A 125 -6.12 -15.75 -16.98
CA GLN A 125 -5.62 -17.13 -17.02
C GLN A 125 -4.38 -17.39 -17.90
N ASN A 126 -4.08 -16.50 -18.86
CA ASN A 126 -2.92 -16.62 -19.76
C ASN A 126 -1.68 -15.84 -19.27
N LEU A 127 -1.73 -15.29 -18.06
CA LEU A 127 -0.67 -14.51 -17.43
C LEU A 127 -0.18 -15.26 -16.18
N ASN A 128 0.97 -15.94 -16.31
CA ASN A 128 1.54 -16.81 -15.26
C ASN A 128 2.58 -16.09 -14.39
N MET A 129 2.30 -14.85 -13.99
CA MET A 129 3.17 -14.03 -13.16
C MET A 129 2.36 -13.40 -12.01
N PRO A 130 3.00 -12.99 -10.90
CA PRO A 130 2.28 -12.43 -9.77
C PRO A 130 1.60 -11.10 -10.11
N PHE A 131 0.41 -10.91 -9.54
CA PHE A 131 -0.32 -9.65 -9.54
C PHE A 131 -0.20 -9.01 -8.15
N TYR A 132 0.21 -7.75 -8.10
CA TYR A 132 0.20 -6.95 -6.89
C TYR A 132 -0.91 -5.90 -7.00
N ALA A 133 -1.94 -6.07 -6.19
CA ALA A 133 -3.12 -5.22 -6.24
C ALA A 133 -3.14 -4.20 -5.10
N VAL A 134 -3.66 -3.03 -5.41
CA VAL A 134 -4.18 -2.07 -4.43
C VAL A 134 -5.69 -1.97 -4.59
N LEU A 135 -6.37 -1.38 -3.61
CA LEU A 135 -7.83 -1.21 -3.63
C LEU A 135 -8.20 0.18 -4.17
N GLY A 136 -9.21 0.21 -5.03
CA GLY A 136 -9.87 1.43 -5.51
C GLY A 136 -11.12 1.78 -4.70
N ASN A 137 -11.84 2.82 -5.13
CA ASN A 137 -13.03 3.28 -4.43
C ASN A 137 -14.25 2.35 -4.63
N HIS A 138 -14.27 1.54 -5.69
CA HIS A 138 -15.32 0.53 -5.86
C HIS A 138 -15.10 -0.70 -5.00
N ASP A 139 -13.85 -1.06 -4.74
CA ASP A 139 -13.46 -2.23 -3.95
C ASP A 139 -13.84 -2.14 -2.48
N VAL A 140 -13.88 -0.93 -1.93
CA VAL A 140 -14.08 -0.67 -0.49
C VAL A 140 -15.54 -0.56 -0.06
N LYS A 141 -16.49 -0.89 -0.95
CA LYS A 141 -17.92 -0.74 -0.68
C LYS A 141 -18.56 -1.98 -0.04
N GLN A 142 -17.91 -3.13 -0.10
CA GLN A 142 -18.33 -4.38 0.54
C GLN A 142 -17.21 -4.92 1.45
N ASP A 143 -16.85 -6.20 1.32
CA ASP A 143 -15.87 -6.83 2.19
C ASP A 143 -14.44 -6.67 1.63
N VAL A 144 -13.80 -5.60 2.07
CA VAL A 144 -12.39 -5.30 1.77
C VAL A 144 -11.46 -6.44 2.14
N LEU A 145 -11.70 -7.07 3.30
CA LEU A 145 -10.82 -8.10 3.83
C LEU A 145 -10.82 -9.34 2.94
N SER A 146 -11.92 -9.60 2.24
CA SER A 146 -12.01 -10.73 1.31
C SER A 146 -11.01 -10.62 0.16
N GLN A 147 -10.75 -9.43 -0.40
CA GLN A 147 -9.73 -9.27 -1.45
C GLN A 147 -8.32 -9.53 -0.91
N LEU A 148 -8.02 -9.06 0.30
CA LEU A 148 -6.74 -9.30 0.97
C LEU A 148 -6.51 -10.78 1.29
N ILE A 149 -7.52 -11.45 1.85
CA ILE A 149 -7.41 -12.89 2.17
C ILE A 149 -7.27 -13.70 0.88
N TYR A 150 -8.00 -13.33 -0.19
CA TYR A 150 -7.89 -14.01 -1.46
C TYR A 150 -6.48 -13.91 -2.07
N SER A 151 -5.83 -12.74 -2.00
CA SER A 151 -4.45 -12.59 -2.48
C SER A 151 -3.43 -13.44 -1.72
N LEU A 152 -3.70 -13.75 -0.45
CA LEU A 152 -2.86 -14.64 0.37
C LEU A 152 -3.11 -16.13 0.10
N LYS A 153 -4.21 -16.49 -0.57
CA LYS A 153 -4.58 -17.86 -0.93
C LYS A 153 -4.16 -18.22 -2.36
N SER A 154 -4.18 -17.24 -3.26
CA SER A 154 -3.86 -17.41 -4.69
C SER A 154 -2.36 -17.22 -5.01
N SER A 155 -1.50 -17.17 -3.97
CA SER A 155 -0.04 -17.03 -4.07
C SER A 155 0.70 -18.37 -4.10
#